data_AF-A0A1C5LUF7-F1
#
_entry.id   AF-A0A1C5LUF7-F1
#
_cell.length_a   1.000
_cell.length_b   1.000
_cell.length_c   1.000
_cell.angle_alpha   90.00
_cell.angle_beta   90.00
_cell.angle_gamma   90.00
#
_symmetry.space_group_name_H-M   'P 1'
#
loop_
_entity.id
_entity.type
_entity.pdbx_description
1 polymer ?
#
loop_
_entity_poly.entity_id
_entity_poly.type
_entity_poly.pdbx_seq_one_letter_code
_entity_poly.pdbx_strand_id
1 'polypeptide(L)'
;MAGGVLKLHPRIVVENGVMNASKKYRGKINSVIMDYVKDMEKDLKNARPERVFITHSGCKQETVEKVRAYLEELDVFDEILETRAGGVISSHCGPGTLGVLYIAK
;
A
#
# COMPACT_ATOMS: atom_id res chain seq x y z
N MET A 1 -23.22 10.91 -3.97
CA MET A 1 -22.30 9.82 -4.38
C MET A 1 -21.64 10.19 -5.72
N ALA A 2 -20.60 11.05 -5.71
CA ALA A 2 -19.92 11.50 -6.95
C ALA A 2 -18.55 10.81 -7.19
N GLY A 3 -18.14 9.89 -6.31
CA GLY A 3 -16.82 9.24 -6.36
C GLY A 3 -16.65 8.23 -7.49
N GLY A 4 -17.72 7.54 -7.90
CA GLY A 4 -17.68 6.52 -8.95
C GLY A 4 -17.36 7.07 -10.34
N VAL A 5 -17.76 8.32 -10.62
CA VAL A 5 -17.47 9.01 -11.88
C VAL A 5 -16.02 9.50 -11.94
N LEU A 6 -15.42 9.79 -10.77
CA LEU A 6 -14.11 10.42 -10.67
C LEU A 6 -12.96 9.42 -10.46
N LYS A 7 -13.24 8.14 -10.19
CA LYS A 7 -12.24 7.07 -9.92
C LYS A 7 -11.19 7.52 -8.89
N LEU A 8 -11.69 8.04 -7.77
CA LEU A 8 -10.85 8.51 -6.66
C LEU A 8 -10.61 7.38 -5.66
N HIS A 9 -9.38 7.29 -5.19
CA HIS A 9 -8.92 6.27 -4.27
C HIS A 9 -8.23 6.94 -3.08
N PRO A 10 -8.80 6.90 -1.87
CA PRO A 10 -8.20 7.53 -0.70
C PRO A 10 -6.98 6.74 -0.19
N ARG A 11 -5.94 7.46 0.23
CA ARG A 11 -4.86 6.93 1.06
C ARG A 11 -5.29 7.01 2.52
N ILE A 12 -5.28 5.89 3.21
CA ILE A 12 -5.47 5.84 4.65
C ILE A 12 -4.10 5.63 5.30
N VAL A 13 -3.76 6.44 6.28
CA VAL A 13 -2.55 6.31 7.11
C VAL A 13 -2.94 6.07 8.55
N VAL A 14 -2.10 5.33 9.27
CA VAL A 14 -2.24 5.14 10.72
C VAL A 14 -1.19 5.99 11.40
N GLU A 15 -1.65 7.02 12.12
CA GLU A 15 -0.79 7.94 12.86
C GLU A 15 -1.29 8.02 14.30
N ASN A 16 -0.41 7.78 15.27
CA ASN A 16 -0.75 7.79 16.70
C ASN A 16 -1.96 6.89 17.06
N GLY A 17 -2.06 5.73 16.42
CA GLY A 17 -3.15 4.77 16.63
C GLY A 17 -4.48 5.13 15.96
N VAL A 18 -4.54 6.19 15.17
CA VAL A 18 -5.77 6.66 14.50
C VAL A 18 -5.64 6.53 12.98
N MET A 19 -6.72 6.11 12.33
CA MET A 19 -6.81 6.03 10.86
C MET A 19 -7.27 7.36 10.28
N ASN A 20 -6.43 8.00 9.46
CA ASN A 20 -6.73 9.27 8.80
C ASN A 20 -6.64 9.15 7.27
N ALA A 21 -7.53 9.84 6.56
CA ALA A 21 -7.43 10.00 5.10
C ALA A 21 -6.44 11.14 4.79
N SER A 22 -5.29 10.81 4.21
CA SER A 22 -4.20 11.79 4.01
C SER A 22 -4.13 12.34 2.59
N LYS A 23 -4.41 11.52 1.57
CA LYS A 23 -4.32 11.88 0.16
C LYS A 23 -5.43 11.20 -0.64
N LYS A 24 -5.78 11.76 -1.80
CA LYS A 24 -6.65 11.11 -2.78
C LYS A 24 -5.90 10.93 -4.08
N TYR A 25 -5.83 9.71 -4.56
CA TYR A 25 -5.32 9.37 -5.88
C TYR A 25 -6.46 9.30 -6.88
N ARG A 26 -6.14 9.40 -8.17
CA ARG A 26 -7.11 9.34 -9.25
C ARG A 26 -6.61 8.45 -10.37
N GLY A 27 -7.45 7.53 -10.85
CA GLY A 27 -7.13 6.75 -12.04
C GLY A 27 -7.51 5.28 -11.92
N LYS A 28 -6.81 4.42 -12.67
CA LYS A 28 -6.96 2.96 -12.55
C LYS A 28 -6.24 2.49 -11.29
N ILE A 29 -6.87 1.60 -10.52
CA ILE A 29 -6.35 1.14 -9.22
C ILE A 29 -4.90 0.65 -9.28
N ASN A 30 -4.51 -0.13 -10.30
CA ASN A 30 -3.14 -0.63 -10.43
C ASN A 30 -2.10 0.49 -10.60
N SER A 31 -2.43 1.55 -11.34
CA SER A 31 -1.56 2.72 -11.51
C SER A 31 -1.49 3.52 -10.21
N VAL A 32 -2.64 3.72 -9.58
CA VAL A 32 -2.77 4.42 -8.30
C VAL A 32 -1.97 3.73 -7.18
N ILE A 33 -1.97 2.40 -7.14
CA ILE A 33 -1.17 1.65 -6.16
C ILE A 33 0.32 1.95 -6.34
N MET A 34 0.83 2.00 -7.57
CA MET A 34 2.23 2.37 -7.80
C MET A 34 2.53 3.81 -7.41
N ASP A 35 1.64 4.76 -7.71
CA ASP A 35 1.80 6.15 -7.26
C ASP A 35 1.81 6.25 -5.73
N TYR A 36 0.96 5.46 -5.06
CA TYR A 36 0.92 5.35 -3.61
C TYR A 36 2.24 4.85 -3.02
N VAL A 37 2.80 3.76 -3.56
CA VAL A 37 4.06 3.21 -3.03
C VAL A 37 5.24 4.15 -3.30
N LYS A 38 5.26 4.81 -4.47
CA LYS A 38 6.28 5.83 -4.80
C LYS A 38 6.22 7.05 -3.89
N ASP A 39 5.02 7.51 -3.52
CA ASP A 39 4.87 8.60 -2.55
C ASP A 39 5.45 8.24 -1.17
N MET A 40 5.54 6.95 -0.84
CA MET A 40 6.14 6.47 0.41
C MET A 40 7.66 6.31 0.35
N GLU A 41 8.30 6.52 -0.82
CA GLU A 41 9.73 6.22 -1.02
C GLU A 41 10.62 6.85 0.07
N LYS A 42 10.39 8.12 0.41
CA LYS A 42 11.15 8.81 1.45
C LYS A 42 11.01 8.12 2.81
N ASP A 43 9.81 7.69 3.18
CA ASP A 43 9.56 7.04 4.45
C ASP A 43 10.14 5.62 4.46
N LEU A 44 10.00 4.90 3.34
CA LEU A 44 10.57 3.57 3.14
C LEU A 44 12.10 3.57 3.22
N LYS A 45 12.78 4.53 2.57
CA LYS A 45 14.24 4.71 2.67
C LYS A 45 14.71 5.05 4.09
N ASN A 46 13.81 5.55 4.95
CA ASN A 46 14.11 5.84 6.35
C ASN A 46 13.64 4.74 7.33
N ALA A 47 12.97 3.69 6.83
CA ALA A 47 12.49 2.58 7.64
C ALA A 47 13.66 1.75 8.20
N ARG A 48 13.36 0.87 9.16
CA ARG A 48 14.30 -0.18 9.55
C ARG A 48 14.35 -1.27 8.46
N PRO A 49 15.54 -1.85 8.20
CA PRO A 49 15.75 -2.71 7.04
C PRO A 49 15.22 -4.13 7.21
N GLU A 50 14.89 -4.59 8.42
CA GLU A 50 14.71 -6.01 8.66
C GLU A 50 13.54 -6.62 7.86
N ARG A 51 12.48 -5.85 7.57
CA ARG A 51 11.35 -6.31 6.76
C ARG A 51 10.41 -5.21 6.31
N VAL A 52 9.77 -5.46 5.16
CA VAL A 52 8.58 -4.74 4.68
C VAL A 52 7.50 -5.73 4.27
N PHE A 53 6.24 -5.35 4.46
CA PHE A 53 5.09 -6.16 4.09
C PHE A 53 4.32 -5.55 2.95
N ILE A 54 3.93 -6.38 1.98
CA ILE A 54 2.88 -6.09 1.00
C ILE A 54 1.63 -6.83 1.47
N THR A 55 0.67 -6.12 2.03
CA THR A 55 -0.58 -6.72 2.51
C THR A 55 -1.73 -6.34 1.60
N HIS A 56 -2.48 -7.31 1.07
CA HIS A 56 -3.56 -7.02 0.12
C HIS A 56 -4.84 -7.85 0.34
N SER A 57 -5.97 -7.30 -0.11
CA SER A 57 -7.29 -7.94 -0.10
C SER A 57 -7.68 -8.49 -1.48
N GLY A 58 -6.78 -9.28 -2.07
CA GLY A 58 -7.03 -9.92 -3.37
C GLY A 58 -6.71 -9.04 -4.59
N CYS A 59 -5.71 -8.16 -4.48
CA CYS A 59 -5.09 -7.53 -5.65
C CYS A 59 -4.62 -8.56 -6.68
N LYS A 60 -4.56 -8.16 -7.96
CA LYS A 60 -3.98 -8.96 -9.03
C LYS A 60 -2.50 -9.22 -8.75
N GLN A 61 -2.04 -10.44 -9.02
CA GLN A 61 -0.64 -10.84 -8.84
C GLN A 61 0.33 -9.86 -9.51
N GLU A 62 0.06 -9.47 -10.76
CA GLU A 62 0.88 -8.50 -11.50
C GLU A 62 1.05 -7.16 -10.77
N THR A 63 0.07 -6.72 -9.98
CA THR A 63 0.16 -5.48 -9.20
C THR A 63 1.04 -5.68 -7.98
N VAL A 64 0.92 -6.83 -7.31
CA VAL A 64 1.75 -7.19 -6.15
C VAL A 64 3.20 -7.33 -6.57
N GLU A 65 3.48 -7.98 -7.70
CA GLU A 65 4.84 -8.14 -8.24
C GLU A 65 5.48 -6.81 -8.64
N LYS A 66 4.72 -5.87 -9.21
CA LYS A 66 5.24 -4.52 -9.50
C LYS A 66 5.62 -3.76 -8.22
N VAL A 67 4.82 -3.89 -7.16
CA VAL A 67 5.15 -3.29 -5.86
C VAL A 67 6.38 -3.96 -5.27
N ARG A 68 6.47 -5.29 -5.33
CA ARG A 68 7.64 -6.05 -4.86
C ARG A 68 8.92 -5.61 -5.59
N ALA A 69 8.91 -5.61 -6.92
CA ALA A 69 10.06 -5.20 -7.73
C ALA A 69 10.52 -3.78 -7.38
N TYR A 70 9.58 -2.85 -7.19
CA TYR A 70 9.93 -1.49 -6.77
C TYR A 70 10.54 -1.45 -5.36
N LEU A 71 10.04 -2.25 -4.41
CA LEU A 71 10.63 -2.35 -3.06
C LEU A 71 12.02 -2.98 -3.09
N GLU A 72 12.27 -3.95 -3.98
CA GLU A 72 13.60 -4.53 -4.23
C GLU A 72 14.57 -3.47 -4.81
N GLU A 73 14.11 -2.65 -5.76
CA GLU A 73 14.90 -1.55 -6.35
C GLU A 73 15.31 -0.48 -5.33
N LEU A 74 14.58 -0.33 -4.22
CA LEU A 74 14.96 0.61 -3.16
C LEU A 74 16.22 0.18 -2.41
N ASP A 75 16.57 -1.12 -2.43
CA ASP A 75 17.72 -1.70 -1.74
C ASP A 75 17.77 -1.36 -0.24
N VAL A 76 16.59 -1.42 0.42
CA VAL A 76 16.43 -1.09 1.85
C VAL A 76 16.19 -2.32 2.71
N PHE A 77 15.40 -3.29 2.23
CA PHE A 77 14.82 -4.33 3.08
C PHE A 77 15.46 -5.70 2.86
N ASP A 78 15.79 -6.39 3.96
CA ASP A 78 16.36 -7.75 3.95
C ASP A 78 15.32 -8.79 3.47
N GLU A 79 14.04 -8.59 3.81
CA GLU A 79 12.93 -9.42 3.37
C GLU A 79 11.69 -8.60 2.98
N ILE A 80 11.04 -9.02 1.89
CA ILE A 80 9.76 -8.48 1.42
C ILE A 80 8.71 -9.57 1.54
N LEU A 81 7.78 -9.41 2.48
CA LEU A 81 6.77 -10.40 2.82
C LEU A 81 5.42 -10.03 2.19
N GLU A 82 4.89 -10.91 1.35
CA GLU A 82 3.51 -10.77 0.85
C GLU A 82 2.55 -11.46 1.81
N THR A 83 1.48 -10.77 2.19
CA THR A 83 0.44 -11.33 3.04
C THR A 83 -0.94 -10.97 2.52
N ARG A 84 -1.90 -11.86 2.77
CA ARG A 84 -3.30 -11.62 2.45
C ARG A 84 -4.04 -11.14 3.71
N ALA A 85 -4.77 -10.04 3.58
CA ALA A 85 -5.59 -9.52 4.67
C ALA A 85 -6.69 -10.54 5.06
N GLY A 86 -6.89 -10.73 6.37
CA GLY A 86 -7.95 -11.59 6.90
C GLY A 86 -9.37 -11.06 6.61
N GLY A 87 -10.38 -11.83 6.98
CA GLY A 87 -11.79 -11.53 6.68
C GLY A 87 -12.25 -10.17 7.21
N VAL A 88 -11.99 -9.86 8.48
CA VAL A 88 -12.40 -8.58 9.10
C VAL A 88 -11.81 -7.38 8.36
N ILE A 89 -10.50 -7.36 8.15
CA ILE A 89 -9.83 -6.27 7.43
C ILE A 89 -10.34 -6.17 5.99
N SER A 90 -10.48 -7.30 5.29
CA SER A 90 -10.99 -7.32 3.92
C SER A 90 -12.42 -6.80 3.82
N SER A 91 -13.28 -7.09 4.80
CA SER A 91 -14.66 -6.57 4.85
C SER A 91 -14.72 -5.06 5.04
N HIS A 92 -13.79 -4.47 5.79
CA HIS A 92 -13.72 -3.02 5.97
C HIS A 92 -13.05 -2.30 4.80
N CYS A 93 -11.96 -2.86 4.28
CA CYS A 93 -11.15 -2.23 3.23
C CYS A 93 -11.69 -2.47 1.81
N GLY A 94 -12.51 -3.50 1.61
CA GLY A 94 -12.99 -3.91 0.29
C GLY A 94 -11.93 -4.66 -0.54
N PRO A 95 -12.33 -5.31 -1.64
CA PRO A 95 -11.43 -6.08 -2.50
C PRO A 95 -10.48 -5.18 -3.28
N GLY A 96 -9.24 -5.65 -3.47
CA GLY A 96 -8.23 -4.95 -4.26
C GLY A 96 -7.53 -3.78 -3.55
N THR A 97 -7.67 -3.68 -2.23
CA THR A 97 -6.88 -2.76 -1.40
C THR A 97 -5.50 -3.36 -1.15
N LEU A 98 -4.46 -2.52 -1.22
CA LEU A 98 -3.07 -2.87 -0.92
C LEU A 98 -2.50 -1.86 0.08
N GLY A 99 -1.79 -2.35 1.09
CA GLY A 99 -0.99 -1.54 2.00
C GLY A 99 0.46 -2.02 2.01
N VAL A 100 1.38 -1.07 2.10
CA VAL A 100 2.79 -1.32 2.40
C VAL A 100 3.04 -0.97 3.87
N LEU A 101 3.54 -1.93 4.65
CA LEU A 101 3.79 -1.73 6.08
C LEU A 101 5.28 -1.93 6.36
N TYR A 102 5.84 -1.04 7.15
CA TYR A 102 7.25 -1.02 7.53
C TYR A 102 7.38 -0.62 9.01
N ILE A 103 8.54 -0.89 9.59
CA ILE A 103 8.86 -0.46 10.95
C ILE A 103 9.62 0.86 10.84
N ALA A 104 9.07 1.93 11.41
CA ALA A 104 9.79 3.19 11.54
C ALA A 104 10.98 3.05 12.50
N LYS A 105 11.99 3.91 12.35
CA LYS A 105 13.13 3.96 13.27
C LYS A 105 12.72 4.40 14.68
#